data_AF-A0AAE3G897-F1
#
_entry.id   AF-A0AAE3G897-F1
#
_cell.length_a   1.000
_cell.length_b   1.000
_cell.length_c   1.000
_cell.angle_alpha   90.00
_cell.angle_beta   90.00
_cell.angle_gamma   90.00
#
_symmetry.space_group_name_H-M   'P 1'
#
loop_
_entity.id
_entity.type
_entity.pdbx_description
1 polymer ?
#
loop_
_entity_poly.entity_id
_entity_poly.type
_entity_poly.pdbx_seq_one_letter_code
_entity_poly.pdbx_strand_id
1 'polypeptide(L)'
;MSRFDAVMGDWLSYRLEDFIPFTAEVYFRLIERINESFWPLQLLMVFLGLVAVLLAWRGWRRFGLALVAGAWLVSGFVFHLQYYAEINVLAGNLAVLFFVQAVLMLTVASFGAGGPSARRSGGLRTVVGVAIAAFGSAAYPLLAPLTGNGWRQAEVFALHPDPTAIVTLGFLLIALRGSASWLVYPIPLLWCLITTLTLIPLQVGWALLPLGIATITVLGLAAAAFEDRFRTRNCRAS
;
A
#
# COMPACT_ATOMS: atom_id res chain seq x y z
N MET A 1 30.49 -33.24 16.99
CA MET A 1 29.34 -32.43 16.56
C MET A 1 28.94 -31.53 17.71
N SER A 2 29.14 -30.23 17.53
CA SER A 2 29.16 -29.26 18.61
C SER A 2 27.75 -28.76 18.91
N ARG A 3 27.49 -28.35 20.15
CA ARG A 3 26.22 -27.77 20.63
C ARG A 3 25.74 -26.57 19.78
N PHE A 4 26.65 -25.93 19.03
CA PHE A 4 26.34 -24.87 18.06
C PHE A 4 25.62 -25.39 16.80
N ASP A 5 25.94 -26.60 16.32
CA ASP A 5 25.29 -27.21 15.17
C ASP A 5 23.83 -27.58 15.48
N ALA A 6 23.57 -27.99 16.73
CA ALA A 6 22.22 -28.25 17.22
C ALA A 6 21.38 -26.96 17.31
N VAL A 7 21.94 -25.89 17.88
CA VAL A 7 21.24 -24.60 17.97
C VAL A 7 21.04 -23.97 16.58
N MET A 8 22.01 -24.04 15.66
CA MET A 8 21.85 -23.58 14.27
C MET A 8 20.84 -24.40 13.48
N GLY A 9 20.77 -25.72 13.71
CA GLY A 9 19.77 -26.59 13.12
C GLY A 9 18.34 -26.21 13.55
N ASP A 10 18.17 -25.81 14.81
CA ASP A 10 16.86 -25.42 15.35
C ASP A 10 16.34 -24.11 14.71
N TRP A 11 17.19 -23.13 14.39
CA TRP A 11 16.75 -21.88 13.74
C TRP A 11 16.33 -22.07 12.28
N LEU A 12 16.95 -23.03 11.57
CA LEU A 12 16.60 -23.38 10.19
C LEU A 12 15.34 -24.27 10.10
N SER A 13 14.84 -24.76 11.25
CA SER A 13 13.61 -25.56 11.31
C SER A 13 12.34 -24.71 11.29
N TYR A 14 12.44 -23.42 11.67
CA TYR A 14 11.30 -22.50 11.63
C TYR A 14 10.93 -22.18 10.20
N ARG A 15 9.69 -22.44 9.87
CA ARG A 15 9.12 -22.05 8.58
C ARG A 15 8.29 -20.78 8.76
N LEU A 16 8.07 -20.07 7.65
CA LEU A 16 7.27 -18.84 7.67
C LEU A 16 5.85 -19.09 8.21
N GLU A 17 5.32 -20.31 8.02
CA GLU A 17 4.01 -20.69 8.53
C GLU A 17 3.92 -20.68 10.06
N ASP A 18 5.03 -20.91 10.78
CA ASP A 18 5.06 -20.94 12.25
C ASP A 18 4.87 -19.55 12.89
N PHE A 19 5.04 -18.47 12.10
CA PHE A 19 4.91 -17.09 12.57
C PHE A 19 3.52 -16.48 12.34
N ILE A 20 2.60 -17.21 11.68
CA ILE A 20 1.24 -16.74 11.40
C ILE A 20 0.25 -17.48 12.31
N PRO A 21 -0.30 -16.83 13.35
CA PRO A 21 -1.10 -17.51 14.39
C PRO A 21 -2.54 -17.81 13.97
N PHE A 22 -2.89 -17.67 12.68
CA PHE A 22 -4.26 -17.81 12.17
C PHE A 22 -4.29 -18.43 10.77
N THR A 23 -5.44 -18.98 10.40
CA THR A 23 -5.67 -19.59 9.08
C THR A 23 -6.30 -18.61 8.09
N ALA A 24 -6.30 -18.96 6.80
CA ALA A 24 -6.90 -18.15 5.75
C ALA A 24 -8.39 -17.89 6.00
N GLU A 25 -9.09 -18.89 6.53
CA GLU A 25 -10.51 -18.80 6.90
C GLU A 25 -10.75 -17.75 7.98
N VAL A 26 -9.90 -17.70 9.01
CA VAL A 26 -10.00 -16.68 10.07
C VAL A 26 -9.72 -15.29 9.48
N TYR A 27 -8.71 -15.16 8.63
CA TYR A 27 -8.40 -13.92 7.93
C TYR A 27 -9.58 -13.42 7.09
N PHE A 28 -10.13 -14.23 6.20
CA PHE A 28 -11.25 -13.80 5.35
C PHE A 28 -12.56 -13.58 6.10
N ARG A 29 -12.82 -14.30 7.21
CA ARG A 29 -13.95 -13.99 8.10
C ARG A 29 -13.80 -12.62 8.76
N LEU A 30 -12.58 -12.21 9.11
CA LEU A 30 -12.32 -10.86 9.60
C LEU A 30 -12.68 -9.80 8.55
N ILE A 31 -12.26 -10.01 7.29
CA ILE A 31 -12.60 -9.13 6.16
C ILE A 31 -14.12 -9.03 5.99
N GLU A 32 -14.80 -10.17 6.02
CA GLU A 32 -16.26 -10.25 5.92
C GLU A 32 -16.95 -9.48 7.05
N ARG A 33 -16.51 -9.64 8.31
CA ARG A 33 -17.07 -8.92 9.46
C ARG A 33 -16.88 -7.41 9.36
N ILE A 34 -15.71 -6.95 8.91
CA ILE A 34 -15.48 -5.52 8.62
C ILE A 34 -16.46 -5.06 7.55
N ASN A 35 -16.59 -5.80 6.46
CA ASN A 35 -17.45 -5.40 5.36
C ASN A 35 -18.93 -5.36 5.73
N GLU A 36 -19.42 -6.30 6.52
CA GLU A 36 -20.79 -6.29 7.04
C GLU A 36 -21.03 -5.08 7.95
N SER A 37 -20.09 -4.75 8.83
CA SER A 37 -20.21 -3.65 9.79
C SER A 37 -20.19 -2.27 9.13
N PHE A 38 -19.47 -2.13 8.02
CA PHE A 38 -19.30 -0.87 7.31
C PHE A 38 -20.13 -0.79 6.02
N TRP A 39 -21.00 -1.76 5.73
CA TRP A 39 -21.91 -1.65 4.59
C TRP A 39 -22.83 -0.43 4.72
N PRO A 40 -22.99 0.43 3.69
CA PRO A 40 -22.49 0.35 2.31
C PRO A 40 -21.27 1.26 2.01
N LEU A 41 -20.49 1.65 3.02
CA LEU A 41 -19.38 2.60 2.89
C LEU A 41 -18.28 2.15 1.91
N GLN A 42 -18.21 0.87 1.55
CA GLN A 42 -17.27 0.35 0.56
C GLN A 42 -17.39 1.08 -0.78
N LEU A 43 -18.63 1.40 -1.20
CA LEU A 43 -18.86 2.15 -2.44
C LEU A 43 -18.26 3.56 -2.36
N LEU A 44 -18.40 4.20 -1.19
CA LEU A 44 -17.78 5.48 -0.92
C LEU A 44 -16.26 5.36 -0.89
N MET A 45 -15.70 4.29 -0.33
CA MET A 45 -14.26 4.10 -0.28
C MET A 45 -13.63 3.87 -1.66
N VAL A 46 -14.28 3.10 -2.53
CA VAL A 46 -13.88 2.95 -3.94
C VAL A 46 -13.90 4.32 -4.63
N PHE A 47 -14.98 5.10 -4.43
CA PHE A 47 -15.09 6.45 -4.98
C PHE A 47 -13.98 7.38 -4.48
N LEU A 48 -13.69 7.40 -3.17
CA LEU A 48 -12.63 8.22 -2.58
C LEU A 48 -11.24 7.82 -3.09
N GLY A 49 -10.99 6.53 -3.34
CA GLY A 49 -9.78 6.06 -3.99
C GLY A 49 -9.61 6.67 -5.39
N LEU A 50 -10.66 6.64 -6.21
CA LEU A 50 -10.66 7.27 -7.54
C LEU A 50 -10.52 8.81 -7.47
N VAL A 51 -11.11 9.45 -6.47
CA VAL A 51 -10.91 10.88 -6.20
C VAL A 51 -9.44 11.16 -5.86
N ALA A 52 -8.77 10.30 -5.09
CA ALA A 52 -7.35 10.45 -4.81
C ALA A 52 -6.51 10.44 -6.10
N VAL A 53 -6.81 9.53 -7.04
CA VAL A 53 -6.17 9.48 -8.37
C VAL A 53 -6.42 10.78 -9.13
N LEU A 54 -7.67 11.26 -9.15
CA LEU A 54 -8.03 12.51 -9.82
C LEU A 54 -7.31 13.72 -9.22
N LEU A 55 -7.26 13.83 -7.89
CA LEU A 55 -6.55 14.90 -7.18
C LEU A 55 -5.05 14.89 -7.51
N ALA A 56 -4.44 13.71 -7.54
CA ALA A 56 -3.04 13.55 -7.95
C ALA A 56 -2.83 14.03 -9.39
N TRP A 57 -3.68 13.57 -10.32
CA TRP A 57 -3.63 13.94 -11.74
C TRP A 57 -3.81 15.44 -11.96
N ARG A 58 -4.77 16.06 -11.26
CA ARG A 58 -5.05 17.51 -11.34
C ARG A 58 -4.00 18.37 -10.65
N GLY A 59 -3.01 17.75 -9.99
CA GLY A 59 -1.95 18.46 -9.26
C GLY A 59 -2.39 19.02 -7.91
N TRP A 60 -3.56 18.60 -7.40
CA TRP A 60 -4.10 18.99 -6.10
C TRP A 60 -3.49 18.13 -4.98
N ARG A 61 -2.15 18.13 -4.94
CA ARG A 61 -1.33 17.21 -4.13
C ARG A 61 -1.66 17.29 -2.65
N ARG A 62 -1.89 18.49 -2.12
CA ARG A 62 -2.22 18.70 -0.70
C ARG A 62 -3.48 17.96 -0.28
N PHE A 63 -4.56 18.14 -1.03
CA PHE A 63 -5.84 17.47 -0.77
C PHE A 63 -5.74 15.97 -0.99
N GLY A 64 -5.02 15.54 -2.04
CA GLY A 64 -4.80 14.12 -2.29
C GLY A 64 -4.01 13.44 -1.16
N LEU A 65 -2.93 14.07 -0.67
CA LEU A 65 -2.15 13.56 0.45
C LEU A 65 -2.97 13.52 1.74
N ALA A 66 -3.79 14.54 2.01
CA ALA A 66 -4.65 14.55 3.19
C ALA A 66 -5.72 13.43 3.13
N LEU A 67 -6.32 13.20 1.96
CA LEU A 67 -7.29 12.11 1.75
C LEU A 67 -6.62 10.75 1.97
N VAL A 68 -5.48 10.50 1.34
CA VAL A 68 -4.75 9.23 1.48
C VAL A 68 -4.24 9.05 2.91
N ALA A 69 -3.79 10.11 3.58
CA ALA A 69 -3.44 10.05 5.00
C ALA A 69 -4.64 9.65 5.88
N GLY A 70 -5.82 10.19 5.60
CA GLY A 70 -7.07 9.77 6.25
C GLY A 70 -7.34 8.27 6.06
N ALA A 71 -7.13 7.75 4.85
CA ALA A 71 -7.28 6.32 4.57
C ALA A 71 -6.31 5.45 5.41
N TRP A 72 -5.06 5.88 5.58
CA TRP A 72 -4.10 5.20 6.46
C TRP A 72 -4.53 5.25 7.93
N LEU A 73 -5.08 6.37 8.42
CA LEU A 73 -5.64 6.45 9.77
C LEU A 73 -6.83 5.49 9.94
N VAL A 74 -7.73 5.45 8.96
CA VAL A 74 -8.90 4.55 8.99
C VAL A 74 -8.44 3.09 9.00
N SER A 75 -7.53 2.66 8.12
CA SER A 75 -6.99 1.29 8.12
C SER A 75 -6.22 0.97 9.40
N GLY A 76 -5.43 1.92 9.92
CA GLY A 76 -4.72 1.73 11.20
C GLY A 76 -5.69 1.56 12.37
N PHE A 77 -6.79 2.30 12.39
CA PHE A 77 -7.75 2.24 13.48
C PHE A 77 -8.73 1.07 13.32
N VAL A 78 -9.49 1.04 12.22
CA VAL A 78 -10.51 0.03 11.97
C VAL A 78 -9.86 -1.34 11.81
N PHE A 79 -9.06 -1.56 10.77
CA PHE A 79 -8.51 -2.89 10.52
C PHE A 79 -7.61 -3.34 11.65
N HIS A 80 -6.56 -2.57 11.99
CA HIS A 80 -5.54 -3.06 12.91
C HIS A 80 -6.01 -3.07 14.37
N LEU A 81 -6.51 -1.95 14.90
CA LEU A 81 -6.85 -1.87 16.33
C LEU A 81 -8.19 -2.52 16.68
N GLN A 82 -9.22 -2.38 15.83
CA GLN A 82 -10.55 -2.90 16.19
C GLN A 82 -10.74 -4.37 15.86
N TYR A 83 -10.21 -4.86 14.74
CA TYR A 83 -10.49 -6.23 14.28
C TYR A 83 -9.26 -7.13 14.31
N TYR A 84 -8.12 -6.69 13.78
CA TYR A 84 -6.93 -7.53 13.64
C TYR A 84 -6.23 -7.80 14.98
N ALA A 85 -6.37 -6.90 15.96
CA ALA A 85 -5.85 -7.09 17.31
C ALA A 85 -6.49 -8.28 18.05
N GLU A 86 -7.68 -8.74 17.63
CA GLU A 86 -8.30 -9.95 18.19
C GLU A 86 -7.53 -11.23 17.81
N ILE A 87 -6.83 -11.23 16.67
CA ILE A 87 -6.19 -12.43 16.11
C ILE A 87 -4.67 -12.32 15.98
N ASN A 88 -4.09 -11.12 16.08
CA ASN A 88 -2.66 -10.91 15.89
C ASN A 88 -2.08 -9.93 16.93
N VAL A 89 -1.13 -10.42 17.71
CA VAL A 89 -0.42 -9.65 18.74
C VAL A 89 0.36 -8.45 18.18
N LEU A 90 0.76 -8.49 16.91
CA LEU A 90 1.49 -7.40 16.25
C LEU A 90 0.56 -6.30 15.73
N ALA A 91 -0.77 -6.47 15.80
CA ALA A 91 -1.70 -5.51 15.22
C ALA A 91 -1.53 -4.09 15.77
N GLY A 92 -1.23 -3.94 17.07
CA GLY A 92 -0.94 -2.64 17.67
C GLY A 92 0.31 -1.97 17.07
N ASN A 93 1.39 -2.73 16.89
CA ASN A 93 2.62 -2.24 16.27
C ASN A 93 2.39 -1.83 14.81
N LEU A 94 1.60 -2.60 14.08
CA LEU A 94 1.22 -2.29 12.70
C LEU A 94 0.31 -1.05 12.62
N ALA A 95 -0.61 -0.86 13.57
CA ALA A 95 -1.41 0.37 13.64
C ALA A 95 -0.53 1.62 13.83
N VAL A 96 0.50 1.54 14.69
CA VAL A 96 1.47 2.63 14.86
C VAL A 96 2.19 2.95 13.54
N LEU A 97 2.63 1.93 12.81
CA LEU A 97 3.24 2.11 11.49
C LEU A 97 2.29 2.85 10.53
N PHE A 98 1.00 2.53 10.56
CA PHE A 98 -0.01 3.20 9.75
C PHE A 98 -0.21 4.66 10.13
N PHE A 99 -0.24 4.97 11.43
CA PHE A 99 -0.36 6.34 11.92
C PHE A 99 0.87 7.18 11.60
N VAL A 100 2.07 6.61 11.71
CA VAL A 100 3.32 7.28 11.30
C VAL A 100 3.25 7.66 9.82
N GLN A 101 2.80 6.74 8.95
CA GLN A 101 2.67 7.02 7.53
C GLN A 101 1.66 8.14 7.23
N ALA A 102 0.54 8.18 7.95
CA ALA A 102 -0.42 9.27 7.84
C ALA A 102 0.20 10.62 8.24
N VAL A 103 0.93 10.67 9.35
CA VAL A 103 1.63 11.89 9.82
C VAL A 103 2.68 12.34 8.82
N LEU A 104 3.47 11.43 8.25
CA LEU A 104 4.45 11.75 7.21
C LEU A 104 3.79 12.41 5.99
N MET A 105 2.68 11.84 5.51
CA MET A 105 1.94 12.41 4.37
C MET A 105 1.35 13.79 4.69
N LEU A 106 0.78 13.99 5.88
CA LEU A 106 0.26 15.29 6.32
C LEU A 106 1.37 16.34 6.48
N THR A 107 2.54 15.93 6.97
CA THR A 107 3.73 16.77 7.07
C THR A 107 4.18 17.22 5.69
N VAL A 108 4.30 16.29 4.73
CA VAL A 108 4.64 16.62 3.34
C VAL A 108 3.57 17.51 2.69
N ALA A 109 2.28 17.28 2.97
CA ALA A 109 1.19 18.12 2.49
C ALA A 109 1.29 19.56 3.01
N SER A 110 1.75 19.74 4.25
CA SER A 110 1.85 21.04 4.94
C SER A 110 3.09 21.84 4.53
N PHE A 111 4.25 21.19 4.41
CA PHE A 111 5.54 21.87 4.21
C PHE A 111 6.10 21.80 2.78
N GLY A 112 5.76 20.77 1.99
CA GLY A 112 6.48 20.43 0.75
C GLY A 112 5.63 20.37 -0.52
N ALA A 113 4.31 20.36 -0.41
CA ALA A 113 3.43 20.38 -1.57
C ALA A 113 3.23 21.82 -2.04
N GLY A 114 4.22 22.39 -2.74
CA GLY A 114 4.07 23.64 -3.50
C GLY A 114 2.83 23.58 -4.40
N GLY A 115 2.23 24.74 -4.68
CA GLY A 115 0.98 24.92 -5.44
C GLY A 115 0.97 24.19 -6.80
N PRO A 116 -0.18 24.15 -7.50
CA PRO A 116 -0.40 23.30 -8.67
C PRO A 116 0.77 23.38 -9.64
N SER A 117 1.64 22.38 -9.59
CA SER A 117 2.85 22.34 -10.40
C SER A 117 2.38 22.09 -11.82
N ALA A 118 2.40 23.15 -12.62
CA ALA A 118 1.88 23.25 -13.98
C ALA A 118 2.59 22.35 -15.01
N ARG A 119 3.32 21.30 -14.58
CA ARG A 119 3.92 20.34 -15.49
C ARG A 119 3.23 18.99 -15.38
N ARG A 120 2.15 18.87 -16.17
CA ARG A 120 1.67 17.58 -16.68
C ARG A 120 2.85 16.90 -17.35
N SER A 121 3.53 16.00 -16.65
CA SER A 121 4.44 15.07 -17.29
C SER A 121 3.63 13.84 -17.66
N GLY A 122 3.16 13.79 -18.91
CA GLY A 122 2.57 12.59 -19.52
C GLY A 122 3.61 11.50 -19.78
N GLY A 123 4.45 11.19 -18.79
CA GLY A 123 5.50 10.19 -18.87
C GLY A 123 5.07 8.85 -18.28
N LEU A 124 5.84 7.81 -18.58
CA LEU A 124 5.60 6.42 -18.14
C LEU A 124 5.31 6.31 -16.64
N ARG A 125 6.06 7.05 -15.80
CA ARG A 125 5.83 7.09 -14.34
C ARG A 125 4.41 7.50 -13.94
N THR A 126 3.82 8.48 -14.63
CA THR A 126 2.45 8.93 -14.34
C THR A 126 1.43 7.87 -14.78
N VAL A 127 1.65 7.24 -15.95
CA VAL A 127 0.78 6.16 -16.45
C VAL A 127 0.79 4.97 -15.50
N VAL A 128 1.97 4.52 -15.09
CA VAL A 128 2.14 3.44 -14.11
C VAL A 128 1.47 3.80 -12.78
N GLY A 129 1.68 5.02 -12.29
CA GLY A 129 1.06 5.49 -11.06
C GLY A 129 -0.48 5.49 -11.11
N VAL A 130 -1.05 5.94 -12.23
CA VAL A 130 -2.51 5.91 -12.44
C VAL A 130 -3.02 4.48 -12.51
N ALA A 131 -2.34 3.60 -13.27
CA ALA A 131 -2.74 2.21 -13.39
C ALA A 131 -2.74 1.50 -12.02
N ILE A 132 -1.67 1.66 -11.23
CA ILE A 132 -1.57 1.07 -9.88
C ILE A 132 -2.65 1.63 -8.95
N ALA A 133 -2.85 2.95 -8.93
CA ALA A 133 -3.80 3.56 -8.01
C ALA A 133 -5.27 3.27 -8.40
N ALA A 134 -5.59 3.25 -9.69
CA ALA A 134 -6.90 2.83 -10.18
C ALA A 134 -7.15 1.34 -9.89
N PHE A 135 -6.13 0.49 -10.09
CA PHE A 135 -6.20 -0.92 -9.75
C PHE A 135 -6.50 -1.12 -8.26
N GLY A 136 -5.74 -0.51 -7.36
CA GLY A 136 -5.97 -0.60 -5.91
C GLY A 136 -7.34 -0.07 -5.48
N SER A 137 -7.87 0.94 -6.16
CA SER A 137 -9.15 1.58 -5.80
C SER A 137 -10.36 0.77 -6.27
N ALA A 138 -10.33 0.23 -7.49
CA ALA A 138 -11.52 -0.34 -8.14
C ALA A 138 -11.39 -1.81 -8.54
N ALA A 139 -10.18 -2.28 -8.90
CA ALA A 139 -9.98 -3.64 -9.38
C ALA A 139 -9.57 -4.62 -8.26
N TYR A 140 -8.83 -4.15 -7.24
CA TYR A 140 -8.43 -4.98 -6.09
C TYR A 140 -9.61 -5.64 -5.37
N PRO A 141 -10.74 -4.95 -5.12
CA PRO A 141 -11.92 -5.59 -4.51
C PRO A 141 -12.48 -6.76 -5.33
N LEU A 142 -12.23 -6.78 -6.64
CA LEU A 142 -12.68 -7.84 -7.54
C LEU A 142 -11.82 -9.11 -7.42
N LEU A 143 -10.67 -9.06 -6.75
CA LEU A 143 -9.82 -10.24 -6.54
C LEU A 143 -10.57 -11.33 -5.77
N ALA A 144 -11.38 -10.95 -4.77
CA ALA A 144 -12.17 -11.90 -4.00
C ALA A 144 -13.11 -12.75 -4.89
N PRO A 145 -14.08 -12.16 -5.64
CA PRO A 145 -14.94 -12.95 -6.52
C PRO A 145 -14.20 -13.66 -7.66
N LEU A 146 -13.13 -13.07 -8.22
CA LEU A 146 -12.35 -13.68 -9.31
C LEU A 146 -11.59 -14.94 -8.90
N THR A 147 -11.42 -15.16 -7.60
CA THR A 147 -10.64 -16.26 -7.04
C THR A 147 -11.50 -17.25 -6.27
N GLY A 148 -12.83 -17.14 -6.40
CA GLY A 148 -13.80 -18.04 -5.78
C GLY A 148 -14.28 -17.62 -4.39
N ASN A 149 -13.80 -16.49 -3.85
CA ASN A 149 -14.27 -15.94 -2.58
C ASN A 149 -15.55 -15.09 -2.77
N GLY A 150 -16.32 -14.89 -1.70
CA GLY A 150 -17.54 -14.08 -1.77
C GLY A 150 -17.25 -12.58 -1.90
N TRP A 151 -18.20 -11.81 -2.45
CA TRP A 151 -18.12 -10.34 -2.50
C TRP A 151 -17.98 -9.68 -1.12
N ARG A 152 -18.45 -10.35 -0.06
CA ARG A 152 -18.29 -9.90 1.32
C ARG A 152 -16.85 -9.93 1.79
N GLN A 153 -15.98 -10.70 1.14
CA GLN A 153 -14.56 -10.81 1.44
C GLN A 153 -13.71 -9.90 0.54
N ALA A 154 -14.34 -8.94 -0.14
CA ALA A 154 -13.65 -7.97 -0.99
C ALA A 154 -12.93 -6.90 -0.15
N GLU A 155 -11.63 -6.78 -0.33
CA GLU A 155 -10.84 -5.75 0.31
C GLU A 155 -10.92 -4.43 -0.47
N VAL A 156 -11.36 -3.37 0.20
CA VAL A 156 -11.51 -2.02 -0.36
C VAL A 156 -10.57 -1.01 0.28
N PHE A 157 -10.22 0.02 -0.48
CA PHE A 157 -9.42 1.16 -0.05
C PHE A 157 -9.91 1.75 1.30
N ALA A 158 -8.99 2.32 2.08
CA ALA A 158 -9.19 2.91 3.41
C ALA A 158 -9.66 1.97 4.53
N LEU A 159 -10.56 1.03 4.28
CA LEU A 159 -10.97 0.03 5.28
C LEU A 159 -9.93 -1.08 5.42
N HIS A 160 -9.31 -1.48 4.30
CA HIS A 160 -8.33 -2.56 4.27
C HIS A 160 -6.94 -2.03 3.93
N PRO A 161 -5.91 -2.56 4.60
CA PRO A 161 -4.56 -2.02 4.50
C PRO A 161 -3.90 -2.27 3.14
N ASP A 162 -4.15 -3.42 2.51
CA ASP A 162 -3.56 -3.83 1.23
C ASP A 162 -3.91 -2.91 0.06
N PRO A 163 -5.20 -2.70 -0.27
CA PRO A 163 -5.57 -1.75 -1.31
C PRO A 163 -5.15 -0.32 -0.93
N THR A 164 -5.13 0.04 0.35
CA THR A 164 -4.66 1.36 0.82
C THR A 164 -3.19 1.60 0.49
N ALA A 165 -2.32 0.62 0.76
CA ALA A 165 -0.91 0.71 0.41
C ALA A 165 -0.70 0.78 -1.10
N ILE A 166 -1.41 -0.05 -1.89
CA ILE A 166 -1.33 -0.06 -3.35
C ILE A 166 -1.76 1.29 -3.95
N VAL A 167 -2.91 1.81 -3.53
CA VAL A 167 -3.40 3.13 -3.95
C VAL A 167 -2.39 4.22 -3.60
N THR A 168 -1.79 4.14 -2.41
CA THR A 168 -0.76 5.09 -1.97
C THR A 168 0.47 5.06 -2.86
N LEU A 169 1.01 3.88 -3.18
CA LEU A 169 2.17 3.75 -4.06
C LEU A 169 1.92 4.39 -5.43
N GLY A 170 0.77 4.09 -6.05
CA GLY A 170 0.37 4.69 -7.32
C GLY A 170 0.15 6.21 -7.21
N PHE A 171 -0.53 6.66 -6.15
CA PHE A 171 -0.74 8.08 -5.86
C PHE A 171 0.59 8.84 -5.74
N LEU A 172 1.56 8.31 -4.98
CA LEU A 172 2.86 8.95 -4.77
C LEU A 172 3.66 9.06 -6.09
N LEU A 173 3.54 8.07 -6.98
CA LEU A 173 4.20 8.11 -8.30
C LEU A 173 3.70 9.28 -9.16
N ILE A 174 2.41 9.62 -9.04
CA ILE A 174 1.78 10.74 -9.74
C ILE A 174 2.09 12.07 -9.03
N ALA A 175 1.88 12.10 -7.70
CA ALA A 175 1.75 13.34 -6.94
C ALA A 175 3.09 13.91 -6.45
N LEU A 176 4.06 13.07 -6.10
CA LEU A 176 5.30 13.54 -5.48
C LEU A 176 6.51 13.37 -6.40
N ARG A 177 7.39 14.38 -6.41
CA ARG A 177 8.70 14.35 -7.10
C ARG A 177 9.79 14.96 -6.22
N GLY A 178 11.03 14.54 -6.43
CA GLY A 178 12.20 15.01 -5.69
C GLY A 178 12.60 14.13 -4.51
N SER A 179 13.59 14.57 -3.74
CA SER A 179 14.17 13.80 -2.63
C SER A 179 13.17 13.55 -1.48
N ALA A 180 12.30 14.53 -1.20
CA ALA A 180 11.31 14.42 -0.12
C ALA A 180 10.30 13.28 -0.30
N SER A 181 10.07 12.80 -1.53
CA SER A 181 9.16 11.66 -1.76
C SER A 181 9.70 10.37 -1.17
N TRP A 182 11.03 10.21 -1.07
CA TRP A 182 11.66 9.00 -0.52
C TRP A 182 11.34 8.75 0.95
N LEU A 183 10.89 9.77 1.70
CA LEU A 183 10.48 9.60 3.09
C LEU A 183 9.14 8.87 3.23
N VAL A 184 8.28 8.92 2.20
CA VAL A 184 6.88 8.45 2.27
C VAL A 184 6.70 7.07 1.64
N TYR A 185 7.64 6.60 0.82
CA TYR A 185 7.62 5.27 0.20
C TYR A 185 7.94 4.07 1.12
N PRO A 186 8.85 4.17 2.11
CA PRO A 186 9.30 2.99 2.85
C PRO A 186 8.18 2.23 3.53
N ILE A 187 7.22 2.92 4.15
CA ILE A 187 6.15 2.26 4.91
C ILE A 187 5.15 1.52 4.00
N PRO A 188 4.60 2.12 2.92
CA PRO A 188 3.77 1.38 1.97
C PRO A 188 4.49 0.19 1.33
N LEU A 189 5.78 0.33 1.00
CA LEU A 189 6.58 -0.77 0.44
C LEU A 189 6.81 -1.89 1.46
N LEU A 190 7.13 -1.52 2.70
CA LEU A 190 7.28 -2.45 3.82
C LEU A 190 5.95 -3.18 4.08
N TRP A 191 4.82 -2.48 4.01
CA TRP A 191 3.52 -3.13 4.13
C TRP A 191 3.30 -4.16 3.04
N CYS A 192 3.56 -3.82 1.77
CA CYS A 192 3.47 -4.78 0.66
C CYS A 192 4.31 -6.04 0.87
N LEU A 193 5.50 -5.90 1.49
CA LEU A 193 6.31 -7.05 1.89
C LEU A 193 5.67 -7.85 3.03
N ILE A 194 5.22 -7.19 4.09
CA ILE A 194 4.57 -7.83 5.26
C ILE A 194 3.32 -8.59 4.83
N THR A 195 2.44 -7.99 4.02
CA THR A 195 1.23 -8.67 3.54
C THR A 195 1.59 -9.86 2.65
N THR A 196 2.56 -9.74 1.73
CA THR A 196 2.98 -10.90 0.93
C THR A 196 3.53 -12.03 1.79
N LEU A 197 4.33 -11.72 2.82
CA LEU A 197 4.83 -12.72 3.78
C LEU A 197 3.72 -13.31 4.65
N THR A 198 2.60 -12.59 4.82
CA THR A 198 1.42 -13.09 5.53
C THR A 198 0.56 -13.98 4.63
N LEU A 199 0.35 -13.59 3.37
CA LEU A 199 -0.55 -14.27 2.44
C LEU A 199 0.03 -15.56 1.85
N ILE A 200 1.36 -15.72 1.78
CA ILE A 200 2.01 -16.94 1.28
C ILE A 200 1.69 -18.16 2.18
N PRO A 201 1.92 -18.13 3.50
CA PRO A 201 1.51 -19.20 4.42
C PRO A 201 0.02 -19.54 4.38
N LEU A 202 -0.81 -18.52 4.14
CA LEU A 202 -2.27 -18.66 4.02
C LEU A 202 -2.70 -19.24 2.68
N GLN A 203 -1.75 -19.50 1.76
CA GLN A 203 -2.00 -20.05 0.42
C GLN A 203 -3.01 -19.23 -0.40
N VAL A 204 -3.01 -17.91 -0.22
CA VAL A 204 -3.89 -17.00 -0.97
C VAL A 204 -3.36 -16.85 -2.39
N GLY A 205 -4.22 -17.08 -3.40
CA GLY A 205 -3.80 -17.15 -4.81
C GLY A 205 -3.14 -15.89 -5.38
N TRP A 206 -3.37 -14.73 -4.76
CA TRP A 206 -2.76 -13.45 -5.14
C TRP A 206 -1.69 -12.96 -4.14
N ALA A 207 -1.14 -13.83 -3.30
CA ALA A 207 -0.18 -13.46 -2.26
C ALA A 207 1.03 -12.65 -2.76
N LEU A 208 1.51 -12.90 -3.98
CA LEU A 208 2.66 -12.20 -4.57
C LEU A 208 2.31 -10.85 -5.22
N LEU A 209 1.02 -10.55 -5.39
CA LEU A 209 0.57 -9.34 -6.09
C LEU A 209 1.02 -8.04 -5.39
N PRO A 210 0.89 -7.88 -4.05
CA PRO A 210 1.37 -6.67 -3.37
C PRO A 210 2.87 -6.43 -3.58
N LEU A 211 3.70 -7.48 -3.46
CA LEU A 211 5.14 -7.39 -3.72
C LEU A 211 5.45 -7.07 -5.20
N GLY A 212 4.68 -7.63 -6.14
CA GLY A 212 4.79 -7.30 -7.56
C GLY A 212 4.53 -5.80 -7.82
N ILE A 213 3.47 -5.24 -7.23
CA ILE A 213 3.15 -3.81 -7.32
C ILE A 213 4.26 -2.94 -6.68
N ALA A 214 4.77 -3.34 -5.51
CA ALA A 214 5.88 -2.66 -4.86
C ALA A 214 7.12 -2.65 -5.76
N THR A 215 7.43 -3.78 -6.40
CA THR A 215 8.56 -3.92 -7.34
C THR A 215 8.39 -3.01 -8.56
N ILE A 216 7.20 -3.02 -9.19
CA ILE A 216 6.88 -2.13 -10.32
C ILE A 216 7.02 -0.66 -9.91
N THR A 217 6.60 -0.32 -8.68
CA THR A 217 6.72 1.04 -8.15
C THR A 217 8.19 1.47 -8.02
N VAL A 218 9.04 0.61 -7.45
CA VAL A 218 10.48 0.87 -7.31
C VAL A 218 11.16 0.99 -8.67
N LEU A 219 10.83 0.12 -9.63
CA LEU A 219 11.34 0.21 -11.00
C LEU A 219 10.90 1.49 -11.69
N GLY A 220 9.63 1.90 -11.51
CA GLY A 220 9.11 3.16 -12.04
C GLY A 220 9.81 4.40 -11.46
N LEU A 221 10.19 4.35 -10.18
CA LEU A 221 11.00 5.40 -9.54
C LEU A 221 12.42 5.43 -10.10
N ALA A 222 13.07 4.28 -10.24
CA ALA A 222 14.43 4.16 -10.77
C ALA A 222 14.50 4.67 -12.22
N ALA A 223 13.58 4.21 -13.08
CA ALA A 223 13.51 4.63 -14.48
C ALA A 223 13.37 6.16 -14.62
N ALA A 224 12.51 6.78 -13.82
CA ALA A 224 12.34 8.24 -13.82
C ALA A 224 13.62 8.97 -13.37
N ALA A 225 14.32 8.45 -12.36
CA ALA A 225 15.58 9.03 -11.89
C ALA A 225 16.69 8.94 -12.96
N PHE A 226 16.72 7.87 -13.76
CA PHE A 226 17.62 7.75 -14.91
C PHE A 226 17.30 8.78 -16.00
N GLU A 227 16.02 8.93 -16.37
CA GLU A 227 15.59 9.87 -17.40
C GLU A 227 15.94 11.33 -17.06
N ASP A 228 15.73 11.74 -15.80
CA ASP A 228 16.09 13.08 -15.31
C ASP A 228 17.61 13.34 -15.37
N ARG A 229 18.44 12.32 -15.09
CA ARG A 229 19.91 12.43 -15.20
C ARG A 229 20.39 12.57 -16.64
N PHE A 230 19.78 11.86 -17.59
CA PHE A 230 20.14 11.98 -19.01
C PHE A 230 19.77 13.35 -19.57
N ARG A 231 18.56 13.84 -19.24
CA ARG A 231 18.10 15.14 -19.72
C ARG A 231 18.96 16.30 -19.20
N THR A 232 19.38 16.24 -17.93
CA THR A 232 20.27 17.26 -17.34
C THR A 232 21.69 17.21 -17.88
N ARG A 233 22.20 16.03 -18.25
CA ARG A 233 23.51 15.91 -18.94
C ARG A 233 23.48 16.53 -20.34
N ASN A 234 22.45 16.27 -21.14
CA ASN A 234 22.37 16.80 -22.51
C ASN A 234 22.26 18.33 -22.54
N CYS A 235 21.57 18.96 -21.60
CA CYS A 235 21.50 20.43 -21.52
C CYS A 235 22.80 21.11 -21.07
N ARG A 236 23.76 20.39 -20.49
CA ARG A 236 25.09 20.94 -20.12
C ARG A 236 26.12 20.76 -21.23
N ALA A 237 25.83 19.94 -22.24
CA ALA A 237 26.72 19.65 -23.37
C ALA A 237 26.45 20.52 -24.61
N SER A 238 25.38 21.33 -24.58
CA SER A 238 24.97 22.31 -25.60
C SER A 238 25.27 23.73 -25.13
#